data_AF-A0AAW2ZDX2-F1
#
_entry.id   AF-A0AAW2ZDX2-F1
#
_cell.length_a   1.000
_cell.length_b   1.000
_cell.length_c   1.000
_cell.angle_alpha   90.00
_cell.angle_beta   90.00
_cell.angle_gamma   90.00
#
_symmetry.space_group_name_H-M   'P 1'
#
loop_
_entity.id
_entity.type
_entity.pdbx_description
1 polymer ?
#
loop_
_entity_poly.entity_id
_entity_poly.type
_entity_poly.pdbx_seq_one_letter_code
_entity_poly.pdbx_strand_id
1 'polypeptide(L)'
;MHKTLHKITGKSRNKERSVSVDKPIIYVDVLEASDIPITANKVTHVYCLIQYEDTKFITDVKPIVRSVATWNQSFMMSAGSTNGSLKFSVMKNNLVHKDRCKGHVDININSLLHEDVVTKWFVVDTSSSEDKTENNNCDTKLKLKLQYSSSERGKMNQLSEVTTITKYSPLQIFFERRPIRQTCAIFNHSELAPNANELGAFFQIAMDSTKMDVTDIIHFLVEQEVELSCKSNNTLPCKGVTSYLSMFGTMYIKAIFGDIVSEICDADEYLEVDVIRVKQRNPNCTEEEAQEKIKQHMTKILEIMSRLLYNMTSSVDKNLPFEIRDILYFLQVRVVKKFNPNDPALSWDLIRVSVSAFLFLRLLCPSLVTPQLHGLRMAAPPKNAARTLMILSKILLNLCCGTLLPETYMKPANDFITNNLDLIKQYVEKVSSQPMRRVRSKLDLDEVNILWSYHVIHKYLYKNLSTILSDFKSKKYNSSLVFTDQQRKEIEECMEEAYDITDILLGEPIDLSQQKKK
;
A
#
# COMPACT_ATOMS: atom_id res chain seq x y z
N MET A 1 -45.49 -9.90 32.34
CA MET A 1 -45.02 -9.20 31.13
C MET A 1 -43.50 -9.15 31.15
N HIS A 2 -42.88 -10.13 30.48
CA HIS A 2 -41.44 -10.20 30.25
C HIS A 2 -41.02 -9.08 29.29
N LYS A 3 -40.02 -8.27 29.66
CA LYS A 3 -39.12 -7.61 28.70
C LYS A 3 -37.68 -7.82 29.12
N THR A 4 -36.97 -8.41 28.18
CA THR A 4 -35.72 -9.14 28.23
C THR A 4 -34.51 -8.24 28.50
N LEU A 5 -33.78 -8.52 29.58
CA LEU A 5 -32.37 -8.18 29.73
C LEU A 5 -31.57 -9.07 28.76
N HIS A 6 -31.14 -8.51 27.63
CA HIS A 6 -30.15 -9.19 26.78
C HIS A 6 -28.75 -9.00 27.40
N LYS A 7 -28.28 -10.09 27.99
CA LYS A 7 -26.90 -10.37 28.35
C LYS A 7 -26.02 -10.14 27.11
N ILE A 8 -25.24 -9.06 27.08
CA ILE A 8 -24.21 -8.82 26.06
C ILE A 8 -23.02 -9.73 26.41
N THR A 9 -23.20 -11.03 26.15
CA THR A 9 -22.10 -11.95 25.82
C THR A 9 -22.18 -12.13 24.31
N GLY A 10 -21.87 -11.07 23.58
CA GLY A 10 -21.72 -11.09 22.14
C GLY A 10 -20.33 -10.57 21.85
N LYS A 11 -19.48 -11.42 21.28
CA LYS A 11 -18.32 -10.99 20.51
C LYS A 11 -18.75 -9.75 19.73
N SER A 12 -18.19 -8.60 20.06
CA SER A 12 -18.30 -7.42 19.21
C SER A 12 -17.75 -7.84 17.87
N ARG A 13 -18.64 -8.21 16.94
CA ARG A 13 -18.34 -8.11 15.53
C ARG A 13 -18.01 -6.64 15.34
N ASN A 14 -16.71 -6.34 15.30
CA ASN A 14 -16.21 -5.18 14.60
C ASN A 14 -16.82 -5.28 13.20
N LYS A 15 -17.98 -4.64 13.01
CA LYS A 15 -18.38 -4.19 11.70
C LYS A 15 -17.34 -3.12 11.39
N GLU A 16 -16.25 -3.54 10.77
CA GLU A 16 -15.44 -2.68 9.93
C GLU A 16 -16.40 -2.09 8.90
N ARG A 17 -17.06 -0.97 9.27
CA ARG A 17 -17.55 -0.05 8.26
C ARG A 17 -16.28 0.35 7.52
N SER A 18 -16.20 -0.07 6.26
CA SER A 18 -15.13 0.29 5.33
C SER A 18 -14.82 1.78 5.49
N VAL A 19 -13.69 2.06 6.12
CA VAL A 19 -13.11 3.40 6.22
C VAL A 19 -12.89 3.84 4.77
N SER A 20 -13.59 4.88 4.33
CA SER A 20 -13.40 5.40 2.97
C SER A 20 -11.97 5.92 2.87
N VAL A 21 -11.20 5.38 1.91
CA VAL A 21 -9.78 5.68 1.68
C VAL A 21 -9.52 7.17 1.42
N ASP A 22 -10.56 7.91 1.04
CA ASP A 22 -10.48 9.32 0.67
C ASP A 22 -10.47 10.30 1.85
N LYS A 23 -10.79 9.84 3.08
CA LYS A 23 -10.87 10.71 4.26
C LYS A 23 -9.59 10.61 5.11
N PRO A 24 -9.15 11.72 5.75
CA PRO A 24 -8.03 11.68 6.67
C PRO A 24 -8.24 10.61 7.74
N ILE A 25 -7.17 9.93 8.14
CA ILE A 25 -7.25 8.83 9.10
C ILE A 25 -6.61 9.27 10.41
N ILE A 26 -7.33 9.03 11.50
CA ILE A 26 -6.84 9.23 12.86
C ILE A 26 -6.54 7.85 13.44
N TYR A 27 -5.28 7.64 13.78
CA TYR A 27 -4.82 6.47 14.54
C TYR A 27 -4.78 6.83 16.02
N VAL A 28 -5.36 5.96 16.83
CA VAL A 28 -5.55 6.18 18.26
C VAL A 28 -5.15 4.95 19.04
N ASP A 29 -4.05 5.03 19.76
CA ASP A 29 -3.58 4.00 20.70
C ASP A 29 -3.97 4.43 22.13
N VAL A 30 -4.89 3.68 22.75
CA VAL A 30 -5.21 3.82 24.17
C VAL A 30 -4.30 2.87 24.95
N LEU A 31 -3.29 3.44 25.60
CA LEU A 31 -2.24 2.66 26.26
C LEU A 31 -2.64 2.29 27.69
N GLU A 32 -2.74 3.30 28.55
CA GLU A 32 -2.96 3.11 29.98
C GLU A 32 -3.59 4.35 30.63
N ALA A 33 -4.28 4.15 31.75
CA ALA A 33 -4.72 5.22 32.64
C ALA A 33 -4.13 5.01 34.04
N SER A 34 -3.57 6.07 34.62
CA SER A 34 -2.98 6.09 35.97
C SER A 34 -3.83 6.92 36.93
N ASP A 35 -3.57 6.76 38.23
CA ASP A 35 -4.17 7.58 39.29
C ASP A 35 -5.71 7.50 39.30
N ILE A 36 -6.26 6.32 38.97
CA ILE A 36 -7.70 6.05 39.01
C ILE A 36 -8.14 5.72 40.45
N PRO A 37 -9.14 6.43 41.02
CA PRO A 37 -9.59 6.19 42.39
C PRO A 37 -10.08 4.77 42.61
N ILE A 38 -9.46 4.06 43.55
CA ILE A 38 -9.84 2.72 43.94
C ILE A 38 -10.89 2.81 45.04
N THR A 39 -12.04 2.17 44.86
CA THR A 39 -13.02 2.00 45.94
C THR A 39 -12.56 0.84 46.82
N ALA A 40 -12.40 1.07 48.13
CA ALA A 40 -11.96 0.03 49.06
C ALA A 40 -12.88 -1.21 48.97
N ASN A 41 -12.27 -2.40 48.91
CA ASN A 41 -12.88 -3.73 48.96
C ASN A 41 -13.58 -4.30 47.70
N LYS A 42 -13.47 -3.71 46.50
CA LYS A 42 -13.93 -4.37 45.24
C LYS A 42 -13.01 -4.14 44.05
N VAL A 43 -12.71 -5.20 43.29
CA VAL A 43 -12.01 -5.11 42.00
C VAL A 43 -12.89 -4.33 41.02
N THR A 44 -12.49 -3.10 40.74
CA THR A 44 -13.21 -2.22 39.81
C THR A 44 -12.69 -2.47 38.39
N HIS A 45 -13.62 -2.61 37.45
CA HIS A 45 -13.32 -2.80 36.04
C HIS A 45 -13.64 -1.52 35.25
N VAL A 46 -12.77 -1.17 34.32
CA VAL A 46 -12.86 0.06 33.54
C VAL A 46 -12.61 -0.21 32.05
N TYR A 47 -13.19 0.65 31.21
CA TYR A 47 -12.90 0.73 29.78
C TYR A 47 -12.84 2.21 29.36
N CYS A 48 -12.23 2.47 28.22
CA CYS A 48 -12.18 3.80 27.61
C CYS A 48 -13.17 3.84 26.43
N LEU A 49 -14.06 4.83 26.44
CA LEU A 49 -14.96 5.16 25.35
C LEU A 49 -14.33 6.28 24.52
N ILE A 50 -14.13 6.01 23.24
CA ILE A 50 -13.60 6.96 22.27
C ILE A 50 -14.75 7.41 21.39
N GLN A 51 -14.98 8.72 21.29
CA GLN A 51 -16.04 9.29 20.47
C GLN A 51 -15.47 10.36 19.54
N TYR A 52 -15.84 10.25 18.26
CA TYR A 52 -15.51 11.23 17.23
C TYR A 52 -16.69 11.37 16.26
N GLU A 53 -17.25 12.58 16.16
CA GLU A 53 -18.49 12.83 15.42
C GLU A 53 -19.59 11.80 15.83
N ASP A 54 -20.11 11.03 14.87
CA ASP A 54 -21.12 9.98 15.12
C ASP A 54 -20.52 8.59 15.44
N THR A 55 -19.19 8.46 15.43
CA THR A 55 -18.49 7.18 15.65
C THR A 55 -18.09 7.00 17.10
N LYS A 56 -18.26 5.77 17.61
CA LYS A 56 -17.92 5.38 18.98
C LYS A 56 -17.15 4.06 18.99
N PHE A 57 -16.04 4.02 19.70
CA PHE A 57 -15.23 2.84 19.93
C PHE A 57 -15.06 2.62 21.44
N ILE A 58 -14.94 1.37 21.86
CA ILE A 58 -14.71 1.01 23.26
C ILE A 58 -13.48 0.11 23.36
N THR A 59 -12.69 0.30 24.41
CA THR A 59 -11.64 -0.65 24.75
C THR A 59 -12.20 -1.88 25.47
N ASP A 60 -11.38 -2.92 25.58
CA ASP A 60 -11.66 -4.07 26.44
C ASP A 60 -11.87 -3.60 27.89
N VAL A 61 -12.79 -4.27 28.58
CA VAL A 61 -12.96 -4.08 30.02
C VAL A 61 -11.77 -4.69 30.76
N LYS A 62 -11.01 -3.88 31.50
CA LYS A 62 -9.83 -4.30 32.25
C LYS A 62 -9.97 -3.97 33.75
N PRO A 63 -9.45 -4.82 34.65
CA PRO A 63 -9.43 -4.51 36.09
C PRO A 63 -8.40 -3.42 36.39
N ILE A 64 -8.69 -2.58 37.39
CA ILE A 64 -7.71 -1.64 37.94
C ILE A 64 -6.76 -2.42 38.86
N VAL A 65 -5.45 -2.33 38.59
CA VAL A 65 -4.38 -2.92 39.40
C VAL A 65 -3.45 -1.81 39.86
N ARG A 66 -3.29 -1.63 41.17
CA ARG A 66 -2.44 -0.56 41.77
C ARG A 66 -2.73 0.83 41.18
N SER A 67 -4.01 1.19 41.07
CA SER A 67 -4.48 2.48 40.54
C SER A 67 -4.25 2.70 39.04
N VAL A 68 -3.85 1.65 38.31
CA VAL A 68 -3.56 1.68 36.87
C VAL A 68 -4.45 0.69 36.13
N ALA A 69 -4.90 1.08 34.94
CA ALA A 69 -5.54 0.19 33.97
C ALA A 69 -4.79 0.25 32.63
N THR A 70 -4.41 -0.91 32.09
CA THR A 70 -3.64 -1.02 30.84
C THR A 70 -4.48 -1.73 29.77
N TRP A 71 -4.60 -1.10 28.60
CA TRP A 71 -5.35 -1.63 27.45
C TRP A 71 -4.43 -2.00 26.29
N ASN A 72 -3.52 -1.10 25.91
CA ASN A 72 -2.67 -1.23 24.72
C ASN A 72 -3.47 -1.61 23.47
N GLN A 73 -4.56 -0.88 23.21
CA GLN A 73 -5.44 -1.13 22.07
C GLN A 73 -5.41 0.02 21.08
N SER A 74 -5.36 -0.34 19.80
CA SER A 74 -5.28 0.58 18.66
C SER A 74 -6.62 0.66 17.95
N PHE A 75 -7.02 1.88 17.60
CA PHE A 75 -8.24 2.19 16.86
C PHE A 75 -7.89 3.06 15.66
N MET A 76 -8.71 2.95 14.61
CA MET A 76 -8.58 3.72 13.40
C MET A 76 -9.94 4.29 13.01
N MET A 77 -9.99 5.58 12.69
CA MET A 77 -11.22 6.26 12.28
C MET A 77 -10.98 7.28 11.17
N SER A 78 -11.99 7.47 10.30
CA SER A 78 -11.98 8.54 9.30
C SER A 78 -12.38 9.86 9.93
N ALA A 79 -11.60 10.92 9.72
CA ALA A 79 -11.99 12.29 10.03
C ALA A 79 -12.96 12.81 8.97
N GLY A 80 -14.19 13.16 9.34
CA GLY A 80 -15.16 13.81 8.45
C GLY A 80 -14.88 15.29 8.25
N SER A 81 -14.25 15.94 9.25
CA SER A 81 -13.92 17.36 9.26
C SER A 81 -12.61 17.61 10.03
N THR A 82 -11.87 18.67 9.71
CA THR A 82 -10.67 19.06 10.49
C THR A 82 -11.02 19.80 11.79
N ASN A 83 -12.27 20.22 11.96
CA ASN A 83 -12.72 21.01 13.11
C ASN A 83 -13.37 20.16 14.22
N GLY A 84 -13.24 18.83 14.16
CA GLY A 84 -13.80 17.93 15.17
C GLY A 84 -12.94 17.82 16.44
N SER A 85 -13.59 17.42 17.54
CA SER A 85 -12.93 17.08 18.81
C SER A 85 -13.04 15.58 19.10
N LEU A 86 -11.92 14.96 19.43
CA LEU A 86 -11.81 13.58 19.88
C LEU A 86 -12.05 13.51 21.38
N LYS A 87 -13.12 12.85 21.78
CA LYS A 87 -13.50 12.69 23.19
C LYS A 87 -13.14 11.31 23.69
N PHE A 88 -12.35 11.25 24.75
CA PHE A 88 -11.96 10.03 25.44
C PHE A 88 -12.58 10.02 26.83
N SER A 89 -13.43 9.06 27.14
CA SER A 89 -14.10 8.98 28.45
C SER A 89 -13.73 7.69 29.16
N VAL A 90 -13.21 7.79 30.39
CA VAL A 90 -12.92 6.61 31.22
C VAL A 90 -14.19 6.19 31.93
N MET A 91 -14.70 4.99 31.62
CA MET A 91 -15.96 4.47 32.12
C MET A 91 -15.72 3.36 33.14
N LYS A 92 -16.41 3.43 34.27
CA LYS A 92 -16.50 2.32 35.23
C LYS A 92 -17.60 1.36 34.78
N ASN A 93 -17.22 0.13 34.50
CA ASN A 93 -18.15 -0.93 34.12
C ASN A 93 -18.94 -1.40 35.36
N ASN A 94 -20.26 -1.25 35.32
CA ASN A 94 -21.18 -1.69 36.36
C ASN A 94 -22.05 -2.83 35.84
N LEU A 95 -22.00 -4.00 36.49
CA LEU A 95 -22.77 -5.18 36.07
C LEU A 95 -24.29 -5.07 36.30
N VAL A 96 -24.72 -4.13 37.15
CA VAL A 96 -26.11 -4.04 37.66
C VAL A 96 -26.78 -2.69 37.33
N HIS A 97 -25.99 -1.62 37.18
CA HIS A 97 -26.46 -0.26 36.90
C HIS A 97 -25.82 0.28 35.64
N LYS A 98 -26.29 1.43 35.14
CA LYS A 98 -25.66 2.13 34.02
C LYS A 98 -24.19 2.45 34.35
N ASP A 99 -23.31 2.28 33.37
CA ASP A 99 -21.90 2.60 33.51
C ASP A 99 -21.70 4.08 33.85
N ARG A 100 -20.77 4.36 34.77
CA ARG A 100 -20.50 5.72 35.23
C ARG A 100 -19.24 6.27 34.59
N CYS A 101 -19.33 7.49 34.05
CA CYS A 101 -18.18 8.22 33.55
C CYS A 101 -17.35 8.76 34.71
N LYS A 102 -16.05 8.41 34.74
CA LYS A 102 -15.08 8.92 35.73
C LYS A 102 -14.45 10.24 35.31
N GLY A 103 -14.55 10.58 34.02
CA GLY A 103 -14.07 11.84 33.46
C GLY A 103 -13.70 11.66 32.00
N HIS A 104 -13.32 12.75 31.34
CA HIS A 104 -13.03 12.76 29.91
C HIS A 104 -11.86 13.64 29.51
N VAL A 105 -11.29 13.39 28.34
CA VAL A 105 -10.27 14.21 27.69
C VAL A 105 -10.81 14.57 26.32
N ASP A 106 -10.91 15.86 26.02
CA ASP A 106 -11.31 16.37 24.72
C ASP A 106 -10.07 16.93 23.99
N ILE A 107 -9.72 16.35 22.83
CA ILE A 107 -8.54 16.72 22.04
C ILE A 107 -9.01 17.30 20.72
N ASN A 108 -8.54 18.50 20.39
CA ASN A 108 -8.85 19.13 19.11
C ASN A 108 -7.95 18.54 17.99
N ILE A 109 -8.56 18.08 16.89
CA ILE A 109 -7.82 17.51 15.76
C ILE A 109 -6.82 18.51 15.17
N ASN A 110 -7.10 19.81 15.17
CA ASN A 110 -6.19 20.83 14.66
C ASN A 110 -4.83 20.80 15.36
N SER A 111 -4.77 20.36 16.62
CA SER A 111 -3.50 20.20 17.35
C SER A 111 -2.65 19.01 16.87
N LEU A 112 -3.27 18.04 16.20
CA LEU A 112 -2.63 16.82 15.70
C LEU A 112 -2.16 16.95 14.24
N LEU A 113 -2.60 17.97 13.50
CA LEU A 113 -2.29 18.15 12.07
C LEU A 113 -0.78 18.31 11.78
N HIS A 114 0.00 18.71 12.79
CA HIS A 114 1.41 19.11 12.64
C HIS A 114 2.40 18.16 13.36
N GLU A 115 1.92 17.18 14.13
CA GLU A 115 2.77 16.24 14.87
C GLU A 115 2.62 14.82 14.27
N ASP A 116 3.70 14.23 13.76
CA ASP A 116 3.67 12.91 13.10
C ASP A 116 3.15 11.79 14.01
N VAL A 117 3.49 11.83 15.31
CA VAL A 117 2.98 10.93 16.35
C VAL A 117 3.05 11.63 17.72
N VAL A 118 1.90 11.79 18.37
CA VAL A 118 1.78 12.43 19.69
C VAL A 118 1.60 11.35 20.76
N THR A 119 2.62 11.08 21.56
CA THR A 119 2.48 10.21 22.75
C THR A 119 2.58 11.06 24.01
N LYS A 120 1.45 11.35 24.66
CA LYS A 120 1.41 12.27 25.81
C LYS A 120 0.44 11.74 26.88
N TRP A 121 0.66 12.19 28.12
CA TRP A 121 -0.28 12.01 29.23
C TRP A 121 -1.25 13.19 29.24
N PHE A 122 -2.53 12.88 29.27
CA PHE A 122 -3.61 13.86 29.33
C PHE A 122 -4.29 13.78 30.68
N VAL A 123 -4.47 14.91 31.34
CA VAL A 123 -5.23 14.98 32.60
C VAL A 123 -6.72 14.85 32.26
N VAL A 124 -7.42 13.99 32.99
CA VAL A 124 -8.84 13.71 32.75
C VAL A 124 -9.69 14.78 33.43
N ASP A 125 -10.49 15.51 32.65
CA ASP A 125 -11.45 16.50 33.16
C ASP A 125 -12.64 15.79 33.82
N THR A 126 -12.81 16.06 35.11
CA THR A 126 -13.85 15.47 35.98
C THR A 126 -15.08 16.37 36.15
N SER A 127 -15.08 17.56 35.54
CA SER A 127 -16.10 18.62 35.70
C SER A 127 -17.51 18.23 35.24
N SER A 128 -17.64 17.22 34.37
CA SER A 128 -18.91 16.71 33.83
C SER A 128 -19.43 15.44 34.52
N SER A 129 -18.78 14.99 35.59
CA SER A 129 -19.21 13.80 36.33
C SER A 129 -20.45 14.08 37.19
N GLU A 130 -21.44 13.18 37.15
CA GLU A 130 -22.70 13.29 37.91
C GLU A 130 -22.53 13.15 39.44
N ASP A 131 -21.32 12.86 39.93
CA ASP A 131 -21.00 12.68 41.35
C ASP A 131 -20.28 13.93 41.91
N LYS A 132 -21.02 15.04 42.15
CA LYS A 132 -20.52 16.24 42.88
C LYS A 132 -20.43 16.05 44.41
N THR A 133 -20.25 14.82 44.87
CA THR A 133 -20.16 14.49 46.30
C THR A 133 -18.91 13.67 46.56
N GLU A 134 -17.75 14.29 46.40
CA GLU A 134 -16.55 14.08 47.22
C GLU A 134 -15.44 14.98 46.67
N ASN A 135 -14.86 15.79 47.55
CA ASN A 135 -13.84 16.79 47.25
C ASN A 135 -12.48 16.10 47.01
N ASN A 136 -12.40 15.23 46.00
CA ASN A 136 -11.17 14.57 45.58
C ASN A 136 -10.73 15.16 44.25
N ASN A 137 -9.72 16.02 44.30
CA ASN A 137 -8.98 16.47 43.13
C ASN A 137 -8.34 15.22 42.50
N CYS A 138 -8.99 14.69 41.47
CA CYS A 138 -8.65 13.40 40.91
C CYS A 138 -7.66 13.61 39.77
N ASP A 139 -6.37 13.49 40.05
CA ASP A 139 -5.26 13.59 39.09
C ASP A 139 -5.19 12.40 38.12
N THR A 140 -6.32 11.79 37.77
CA THR A 140 -6.36 10.68 36.82
C THR A 140 -5.79 11.14 35.50
N LYS A 141 -4.81 10.39 34.99
CA LYS A 141 -4.15 10.69 33.72
C LYS A 141 -4.37 9.54 32.75
N LEU A 142 -4.60 9.89 31.50
CA LEU A 142 -4.76 8.96 30.39
C LEU A 142 -3.59 9.11 29.42
N LYS A 143 -2.88 8.02 29.15
CA LYS A 143 -1.80 7.99 28.19
C LYS A 143 -2.36 7.59 26.83
N LEU A 144 -2.25 8.51 25.89
CA LEU A 144 -2.70 8.31 24.51
C LEU A 144 -1.52 8.46 23.57
N LYS A 145 -1.49 7.62 22.55
CA LYS A 145 -0.63 7.80 21.38
C LYS A 145 -1.51 8.04 20.17
N LEU A 146 -1.44 9.25 19.62
CA LEU A 146 -2.32 9.75 18.56
C LEU A 146 -1.49 10.05 17.31
N GLN A 147 -1.99 9.72 16.14
CA GLN A 147 -1.38 10.08 14.88
C GLN A 147 -2.47 10.51 13.91
N TYR A 148 -2.34 11.73 13.38
CA TYR A 148 -3.20 12.21 12.32
C TYR A 148 -2.49 12.06 10.99
N SER A 149 -3.03 11.21 10.11
CA SER A 149 -2.58 11.10 8.74
C SER A 149 -3.57 11.84 7.84
N SER A 150 -3.15 12.99 7.30
CA SER A 150 -3.89 13.61 6.19
C SER A 150 -3.87 12.61 5.02
N SER A 151 -5.05 12.15 4.59
CA SER A 151 -5.16 11.34 3.38
C SER A 151 -4.55 12.10 2.21
N GLU A 152 -3.98 11.41 1.22
CA GLU A 152 -3.47 12.08 0.01
C GLU A 152 -4.54 12.97 -0.61
N ARG A 153 -5.79 12.50 -0.64
CA ARG A 153 -6.95 13.26 -1.07
C ARG A 153 -7.20 14.54 -0.26
N GLY A 154 -6.96 14.52 1.05
CA GLY A 154 -7.02 15.72 1.89
C GLY A 154 -5.98 16.77 1.48
N LYS A 155 -4.75 16.35 1.16
CA LYS A 155 -3.70 17.25 0.67
C LYS A 155 -4.02 17.79 -0.73
N MET A 156 -4.59 16.95 -1.59
CA MET A 156 -5.07 17.34 -2.93
C MET A 156 -6.13 18.45 -2.84
N ASN A 157 -7.12 18.28 -1.95
CA ASN A 157 -8.16 19.29 -1.73
C ASN A 157 -7.59 20.60 -1.19
N GLN A 158 -6.68 20.55 -0.21
CA GLN A 158 -5.99 21.74 0.29
C GLN A 158 -5.24 22.48 -0.80
N LEU A 159 -4.58 21.76 -1.71
CA LEU A 159 -3.91 22.37 -2.85
C LEU A 159 -4.92 23.07 -3.79
N SER A 160 -6.07 22.44 -4.05
CA SER A 160 -7.11 23.00 -4.92
C SER A 160 -7.77 24.28 -4.36
N GLU A 161 -7.72 24.49 -3.04
CA GLU A 161 -8.18 25.73 -2.41
C GLU A 161 -7.20 26.90 -2.63
N VAL A 162 -5.91 26.60 -2.84
CA VAL A 162 -4.82 27.58 -2.90
C VAL A 162 -4.42 27.90 -4.33
N THR A 163 -4.51 26.93 -5.24
CA THR A 163 -4.07 27.08 -6.62
C THR A 163 -4.98 26.35 -7.58
N THR A 164 -4.94 26.77 -8.84
CA THR A 164 -5.65 26.16 -9.97
C THR A 164 -4.66 25.53 -10.95
N ILE A 165 -5.17 24.68 -11.84
CA ILE A 165 -4.39 24.01 -12.88
C ILE A 165 -3.65 25.00 -13.81
N THR A 166 -4.20 26.20 -13.99
CA THR A 166 -3.61 27.28 -14.81
C THR A 166 -2.22 27.71 -14.34
N LYS A 167 -1.88 27.51 -13.06
CA LYS A 167 -0.51 27.74 -12.57
C LYS A 167 0.50 26.84 -13.31
N TYR A 168 0.11 25.62 -13.65
CA TYR A 168 0.98 24.61 -14.26
C TYR A 168 0.89 24.57 -15.78
N SER A 169 0.20 25.53 -16.42
CA SER A 169 0.12 25.62 -17.88
C SER A 169 1.47 25.58 -18.60
N PRO A 170 2.57 26.21 -18.10
CA PRO A 170 3.88 26.06 -18.73
C PRO A 170 4.38 24.61 -18.80
N LEU A 171 4.22 23.83 -17.73
CA LEU A 171 4.58 22.41 -17.70
C LEU A 171 3.66 21.57 -18.59
N GLN A 172 2.37 21.90 -18.65
CA GLN A 172 1.44 21.24 -19.56
C GLN A 172 1.88 21.41 -21.03
N ILE A 173 2.20 22.64 -21.43
CA ILE A 173 2.67 22.94 -22.78
C ILE A 173 3.99 22.22 -23.07
N PHE A 174 4.89 22.15 -22.09
CA PHE A 174 6.16 21.44 -22.20
C PHE A 174 5.97 19.95 -22.51
N PHE A 175 5.19 19.24 -21.69
CA PHE A 175 4.93 17.81 -21.90
C PHE A 175 4.18 17.51 -23.20
N GLU A 176 3.29 18.41 -23.64
CA GLU A 176 2.56 18.26 -24.90
C GLU A 176 3.40 18.45 -26.17
N ARG A 177 4.52 19.19 -26.08
CA ARG A 177 5.37 19.51 -27.24
C ARG A 177 6.54 18.56 -27.39
N ARG A 178 6.99 17.94 -26.30
CA ARG A 178 8.22 17.14 -26.28
C ARG A 178 7.93 15.67 -26.64
N PRO A 179 8.80 15.04 -27.45
CA PRO A 179 8.68 13.62 -27.76
C PRO A 179 8.95 12.78 -26.51
N ILE A 180 8.29 11.62 -26.43
CA ILE A 180 8.32 10.70 -25.28
C ILE A 180 9.75 10.38 -24.83
N ARG A 181 10.68 10.17 -25.78
CA ARG A 181 12.08 9.88 -25.45
C ARG A 181 12.74 11.00 -24.67
N GLN A 182 12.52 12.26 -25.06
CA GLN A 182 13.07 13.43 -24.38
C GLN A 182 12.41 13.60 -23.01
N THR A 183 11.08 13.45 -22.94
CA THR A 183 10.32 13.52 -21.69
C THR A 183 10.80 12.49 -20.66
N CYS A 184 10.93 11.21 -21.07
CA CYS A 184 11.44 10.15 -20.20
C CYS A 184 12.90 10.37 -19.78
N ALA A 185 13.71 11.01 -20.63
CA ALA A 185 15.12 11.25 -20.31
C ALA A 185 15.29 12.18 -19.09
N ILE A 186 14.37 13.12 -18.86
CA ILE A 186 14.39 14.04 -17.70
C ILE A 186 14.27 13.27 -16.38
N PHE A 187 13.58 12.14 -16.39
CA PHE A 187 13.37 11.28 -15.21
C PHE A 187 14.42 10.17 -15.08
N ASN A 188 15.32 10.03 -16.04
CA ASN A 188 16.18 8.85 -16.19
C ASN A 188 17.52 9.01 -15.45
N HIS A 189 17.46 9.10 -14.12
CA HIS A 189 18.66 9.17 -13.29
C HIS A 189 18.80 7.91 -12.42
N SER A 190 20.01 7.37 -12.25
CA SER A 190 20.24 6.13 -11.49
C SER A 190 19.88 6.25 -9.99
N GLU A 191 20.28 7.36 -9.36
CA GLU A 191 20.05 7.61 -7.93
C GLU A 191 18.74 8.37 -7.66
N LEU A 192 18.42 9.36 -8.50
CA LEU A 192 17.26 10.23 -8.38
C LEU A 192 16.05 9.75 -9.21
N ALA A 193 16.00 8.46 -9.56
CA ALA A 193 14.85 7.90 -10.29
C ALA A 193 13.55 8.11 -9.50
N PRO A 194 12.46 8.55 -10.15
CA PRO A 194 11.18 8.81 -9.50
C PRO A 194 10.66 7.63 -8.66
N ASN A 195 9.97 7.94 -7.57
CA ASN A 195 9.26 6.96 -6.76
C ASN A 195 7.88 6.60 -7.37
N ALA A 196 7.16 5.65 -6.76
CA ALA A 196 5.87 5.19 -7.28
C ALA A 196 4.81 6.29 -7.36
N ASN A 197 4.77 7.23 -6.41
CA ASN A 197 3.80 8.33 -6.41
C ASN A 197 4.12 9.35 -7.52
N GLU A 198 5.40 9.67 -7.73
CA GLU A 198 5.85 10.55 -8.81
C GLU A 198 5.59 9.93 -10.20
N LEU A 199 5.83 8.62 -10.36
CA LEU A 199 5.49 7.91 -11.60
C LEU A 199 3.99 7.84 -11.84
N GLY A 200 3.20 7.59 -10.79
CA GLY A 200 1.75 7.64 -10.85
C GLY A 200 1.25 9.01 -11.33
N ALA A 201 1.79 10.09 -10.76
CA ALA A 201 1.48 11.46 -11.19
C ALA A 201 1.86 11.70 -12.66
N PHE A 202 3.04 11.26 -13.09
CA PHE A 202 3.46 11.38 -14.49
C PHE A 202 2.51 10.65 -15.45
N PHE A 203 2.09 9.42 -15.09
CA PHE A 203 1.14 8.67 -15.91
C PHE A 203 -0.25 9.28 -15.93
N GLN A 204 -0.72 9.87 -14.82
CA GLN A 204 -2.00 10.58 -14.78
C GLN A 204 -2.00 11.80 -15.70
N ILE A 205 -0.91 12.59 -15.71
CA ILE A 205 -0.73 13.70 -16.67
C ILE A 205 -0.75 13.17 -18.11
N ALA A 206 -0.09 12.04 -18.37
CA ALA A 206 -0.10 11.39 -19.69
C ALA A 206 -1.46 10.82 -20.10
N MET A 207 -2.38 10.59 -19.17
CA MET A 207 -3.73 10.13 -19.49
C MET A 207 -4.69 11.28 -19.79
N ASP A 208 -4.47 12.43 -19.17
CA ASP A 208 -5.24 13.66 -19.40
C ASP A 208 -4.84 14.36 -20.71
N SER A 209 -3.57 14.24 -21.11
CA SER A 209 -3.06 14.87 -22.32
C SER A 209 -3.70 14.33 -23.60
N THR A 210 -4.00 15.23 -24.54
CA THR A 210 -4.49 14.86 -25.88
C THR A 210 -3.37 14.45 -26.85
N LYS A 211 -2.11 14.79 -26.56
CA LYS A 211 -0.96 14.61 -27.47
C LYS A 211 0.06 13.58 -26.98
N MET A 212 0.08 13.32 -25.69
CA MET A 212 0.96 12.33 -25.08
C MET A 212 0.09 11.17 -24.61
N ASP A 213 0.30 9.97 -25.13
CA ASP A 213 -0.45 8.79 -24.70
C ASP A 213 0.38 7.98 -23.69
N VAL A 214 -0.20 7.69 -22.53
CA VAL A 214 0.40 6.80 -21.52
C VAL A 214 0.78 5.44 -22.10
N THR A 215 0.02 4.93 -23.09
CA THR A 215 0.31 3.66 -23.77
C THR A 215 1.65 3.72 -24.51
N ASP A 216 1.94 4.84 -25.19
CA ASP A 216 3.19 4.99 -25.92
C ASP A 216 4.39 5.14 -24.96
N ILE A 217 4.19 5.83 -23.84
CA ILE A 217 5.22 5.95 -22.78
C ILE A 217 5.56 4.57 -22.22
N ILE A 218 4.55 3.78 -21.84
CA ILE A 218 4.81 2.48 -21.22
C ILE A 218 5.40 1.49 -22.22
N HIS A 219 4.98 1.51 -23.49
CA HIS A 219 5.61 0.73 -24.56
C HIS A 219 7.07 1.12 -24.76
N PHE A 220 7.39 2.41 -24.75
CA PHE A 220 8.77 2.87 -24.79
C PHE A 220 9.58 2.33 -23.60
N LEU A 221 9.05 2.41 -22.37
CA LEU A 221 9.74 1.88 -21.19
C LEU A 221 9.95 0.37 -21.27
N VAL A 222 8.94 -0.41 -21.70
CA VAL A 222 9.09 -1.87 -21.90
C VAL A 222 10.16 -2.19 -22.93
N GLU A 223 10.21 -1.45 -24.05
CA GLU A 223 11.23 -1.64 -25.07
C GLU A 223 12.64 -1.42 -24.51
N GLN A 224 12.84 -0.36 -23.73
CA GLN A 224 14.11 -0.07 -23.09
C GLN A 224 14.49 -1.10 -22.03
N GLU A 225 13.52 -1.62 -21.26
CA GLU A 225 13.75 -2.69 -20.29
C GLU A 225 14.20 -4.00 -20.96
N VAL A 226 13.55 -4.36 -22.08
CA VAL A 226 13.94 -5.51 -22.90
C VAL A 226 15.34 -5.31 -23.46
N GLU A 227 15.69 -4.11 -23.94
CA GLU A 227 17.04 -3.77 -24.41
C GLU A 227 18.12 -3.97 -23.33
N LEU A 228 17.81 -3.61 -22.09
CA LEU A 228 18.70 -3.74 -20.93
C LEU A 228 18.78 -5.16 -20.35
N SER A 229 18.00 -6.09 -20.89
CA SER A 229 17.88 -7.47 -20.40
C SER A 229 17.50 -7.53 -18.91
N CYS A 230 16.70 -6.58 -18.41
CA CYS A 230 16.15 -6.58 -17.06
C CYS A 230 17.16 -6.72 -15.90
N LYS A 231 18.42 -6.24 -16.07
CA LYS A 231 19.51 -6.51 -15.12
C LYS A 231 19.48 -5.70 -13.82
N SER A 232 18.76 -4.58 -13.76
CA SER A 232 18.70 -3.71 -12.58
C SER A 232 17.28 -3.23 -12.29
N ASN A 233 16.84 -3.44 -11.05
CA ASN A 233 15.50 -3.06 -10.58
C ASN A 233 15.37 -1.56 -10.28
N ASN A 234 16.48 -0.81 -10.20
CA ASN A 234 16.48 0.60 -9.84
C ASN A 234 16.55 1.54 -11.06
N THR A 235 16.10 1.09 -12.23
CA THR A 235 16.07 1.90 -13.45
C THR A 235 14.68 2.49 -13.69
N LEU A 236 14.61 3.61 -14.41
CA LEU A 236 13.34 4.23 -14.78
C LEU A 236 12.39 3.26 -15.50
N PRO A 237 12.83 2.46 -16.50
CA PRO A 237 11.98 1.45 -17.12
C PRO A 237 11.34 0.47 -16.11
N CYS A 238 12.16 -0.14 -15.25
CA CYS A 238 11.69 -1.12 -14.27
C CYS A 238 10.70 -0.50 -13.26
N LYS A 239 11.00 0.69 -12.74
CA LYS A 239 10.12 1.39 -11.78
C LYS A 239 8.84 1.86 -12.44
N GLY A 240 8.92 2.42 -13.65
CA GLY A 240 7.79 2.89 -14.44
C GLY A 240 6.82 1.77 -14.75
N VAL A 241 7.33 0.64 -15.25
CA VAL A 241 6.56 -0.58 -15.46
C VAL A 241 5.87 -1.08 -14.19
N THR A 242 6.62 -1.18 -13.09
CA THR A 242 6.07 -1.67 -11.82
C THR A 242 4.96 -0.75 -11.29
N SER A 243 5.15 0.56 -11.40
CA SER A 243 4.17 1.56 -10.98
C SER A 243 2.92 1.52 -11.85
N TYR A 244 3.08 1.36 -13.17
CA TYR A 244 1.97 1.23 -14.11
C TYR A 244 1.14 -0.04 -13.86
N LEU A 245 1.81 -1.19 -13.68
CA LEU A 245 1.17 -2.45 -13.29
C LEU A 245 0.38 -2.31 -12.00
N SER A 246 0.94 -1.64 -11.00
CA SER A 246 0.28 -1.43 -9.69
C SER A 246 -0.95 -0.52 -9.81
N MET A 247 -0.84 0.55 -10.59
CA MET A 247 -1.91 1.53 -10.80
C MET A 247 -3.17 0.89 -11.39
N PHE A 248 -3.03 -0.01 -12.37
CA PHE A 248 -4.18 -0.69 -13.00
C PHE A 248 -4.51 -2.06 -12.37
N GLY A 249 -3.56 -2.68 -11.68
CA GLY A 249 -3.66 -4.07 -11.23
C GLY A 249 -4.56 -4.31 -10.02
N THR A 250 -4.96 -3.26 -9.29
CA THR A 250 -5.63 -3.39 -7.99
C THR A 250 -6.88 -4.29 -8.02
N MET A 251 -7.75 -4.13 -9.03
CA MET A 251 -8.96 -4.97 -9.14
C MET A 251 -8.63 -6.43 -9.47
N TYR A 252 -7.62 -6.66 -10.30
CA TYR A 252 -7.15 -7.99 -10.66
C TYR A 252 -6.55 -8.71 -9.46
N ILE A 253 -5.68 -8.03 -8.72
CA ILE A 253 -5.05 -8.51 -7.48
C ILE A 253 -6.12 -8.87 -6.45
N LYS A 254 -7.13 -8.00 -6.24
CA LYS A 254 -8.24 -8.28 -5.32
C LYS A 254 -9.03 -9.52 -5.71
N ALA A 255 -9.31 -9.72 -7.00
CA ALA A 255 -10.01 -10.91 -7.49
C ALA A 255 -9.20 -12.21 -7.25
N ILE A 256 -7.87 -12.14 -7.33
CA ILE A 256 -7.02 -13.32 -7.13
C ILE A 256 -6.82 -13.61 -5.64
N PHE A 257 -6.40 -12.59 -4.88
CA PHE A 257 -5.84 -12.73 -3.55
C PHE A 257 -6.77 -12.27 -2.42
N GLY A 258 -7.80 -11.45 -2.69
CA GLY A 258 -8.58 -10.75 -1.66
C GLY A 258 -9.11 -11.64 -0.54
N ASP A 259 -9.89 -12.66 -0.90
CA ASP A 259 -10.50 -13.56 0.08
C ASP A 259 -9.46 -14.44 0.78
N ILE A 260 -8.50 -14.97 0.02
CA ILE A 260 -7.46 -15.88 0.54
C ILE A 260 -6.51 -15.16 1.50
N VAL A 261 -6.07 -13.94 1.16
CA VAL A 261 -5.24 -13.13 2.04
C VAL A 261 -5.99 -12.75 3.30
N SER A 262 -7.28 -12.42 3.20
CA SER A 262 -8.09 -12.12 4.38
C SER A 262 -8.23 -13.34 5.29
N GLU A 263 -8.52 -14.51 4.73
CA GLU A 263 -8.58 -15.78 5.46
C GLU A 263 -7.27 -16.09 6.20
N ILE A 264 -6.12 -15.96 5.52
CA ILE A 264 -4.81 -16.21 6.11
C ILE A 264 -4.48 -15.21 7.22
N CYS A 265 -4.78 -13.93 6.99
CA CYS A 265 -4.52 -12.88 7.98
C CYS A 265 -5.41 -13.03 9.23
N ASP A 266 -6.66 -13.43 9.05
CA ASP A 266 -7.62 -13.57 10.14
C ASP A 266 -7.39 -14.85 10.95
N ALA A 267 -6.89 -15.92 10.31
CA ALA A 267 -6.51 -17.15 10.99
C ALA A 267 -5.17 -17.03 11.76
N ASP A 268 -4.23 -16.21 11.27
CA ASP A 268 -2.86 -16.01 11.80
C ASP A 268 -2.12 -17.32 12.15
N GLU A 269 -2.31 -18.34 11.31
CA GLU A 269 -1.67 -19.64 11.47
C GLU A 269 -0.21 -19.63 10.98
N TYR A 270 0.67 -20.29 11.73
CA TYR A 270 2.09 -20.40 11.40
C TYR A 270 2.39 -21.66 10.58
N LEU A 271 2.16 -21.59 9.26
CA LEU A 271 2.43 -22.69 8.33
C LEU A 271 3.90 -22.70 7.92
N GLU A 272 4.78 -23.12 8.83
CA GLU A 272 6.21 -23.24 8.57
C GLU A 272 6.59 -24.63 8.06
N VAL A 273 7.49 -24.67 7.07
CA VAL A 273 7.95 -25.90 6.41
C VAL A 273 9.45 -26.17 6.62
N ASP A 274 10.17 -25.21 7.21
CA ASP A 274 11.56 -25.39 7.63
C ASP A 274 11.65 -26.05 9.01
N VAL A 275 12.21 -27.26 9.05
CA VAL A 275 12.39 -28.07 10.26
C VAL A 275 13.10 -27.30 11.38
N ILE A 276 14.12 -26.52 11.04
CA ILE A 276 14.91 -25.78 12.02
C ILE A 276 14.02 -24.72 12.70
N ARG A 277 13.22 -24.00 11.92
CA ARG A 277 12.33 -22.95 12.43
C ARG A 277 11.16 -23.50 13.24
N VAL A 278 10.62 -24.67 12.85
CA VAL A 278 9.59 -25.36 13.63
C VAL A 278 10.13 -25.75 15.00
N LYS A 279 11.33 -26.33 15.06
CA LYS A 279 11.98 -26.70 16.32
C LYS A 279 12.40 -25.51 17.18
N GLN A 280 12.85 -24.41 16.58
CA GLN A 280 13.15 -23.18 17.33
C GLN A 280 11.92 -22.64 18.06
N ARG A 281 10.73 -22.76 17.45
CA ARG A 281 9.47 -22.30 18.04
C ARG A 281 8.93 -23.28 19.10
N ASN A 282 9.24 -24.56 18.98
CA ASN A 282 8.89 -25.57 19.98
C ASN A 282 10.08 -26.51 20.25
N PRO A 283 10.99 -26.14 21.17
CA PRO A 283 12.22 -26.90 21.46
C PRO A 283 11.97 -28.31 21.99
N ASN A 284 10.79 -28.57 22.56
CA ASN A 284 10.42 -29.87 23.12
C ASN A 284 9.83 -30.83 22.07
N CYS A 285 9.65 -30.38 20.82
CA CYS A 285 9.11 -31.18 19.73
C CYS A 285 10.15 -32.23 19.27
N THR A 286 9.74 -33.49 19.17
CA THR A 286 10.60 -34.53 18.59
C THR A 286 10.79 -34.32 17.09
N GLU A 287 11.80 -34.97 16.48
CA GLU A 287 12.02 -34.91 15.02
C GLU A 287 10.80 -35.43 14.25
N GLU A 288 10.23 -36.55 14.69
CA GLU A 288 9.08 -37.19 14.03
C GLU A 288 7.84 -36.29 14.09
N GLU A 289 7.55 -35.68 15.24
CA GLU A 289 6.45 -34.73 15.39
C GLU A 289 6.64 -33.47 14.53
N ALA A 290 7.88 -32.97 14.44
CA ALA A 290 8.19 -31.81 13.61
C ALA A 290 7.97 -32.14 12.13
N GLN A 291 8.40 -33.33 11.69
CA GLN A 291 8.26 -33.77 10.31
C GLN A 291 6.79 -33.99 9.91
N GLU A 292 5.98 -34.56 10.79
CA GLU A 292 4.54 -34.76 10.55
C GLU A 292 3.81 -33.41 10.48
N LYS A 293 4.13 -32.45 11.38
CA LYS A 293 3.58 -31.09 11.31
C LYS A 293 3.95 -30.37 10.01
N ILE A 294 5.20 -30.49 9.56
CA ILE A 294 5.66 -29.88 8.30
C ILE A 294 4.91 -30.47 7.12
N LYS A 295 4.66 -31.78 7.12
CA LYS A 295 3.86 -32.43 6.09
C LYS A 295 2.43 -31.88 6.07
N GLN A 296 1.79 -31.75 7.23
CA GLN A 296 0.45 -31.16 7.35
C GLN A 296 0.41 -29.70 6.89
N HIS A 297 1.39 -28.89 7.30
CA HIS A 297 1.53 -27.50 6.86
C HIS A 297 1.70 -27.41 5.34
N MET A 298 2.55 -28.27 4.76
CA MET A 298 2.77 -28.33 3.32
C MET A 298 1.48 -28.71 2.58
N THR A 299 0.74 -29.70 3.04
CA THR A 299 -0.56 -30.06 2.45
C THR A 299 -1.51 -28.86 2.44
N LYS A 300 -1.66 -28.16 3.57
CA LYS A 300 -2.51 -26.96 3.65
C LYS A 300 -2.02 -25.82 2.74
N ILE A 301 -0.71 -25.59 2.66
CA ILE A 301 -0.11 -24.62 1.74
C ILE A 301 -0.47 -24.96 0.29
N LEU A 302 -0.35 -26.23 -0.10
CA LEU A 302 -0.65 -26.67 -1.46
C LEU A 302 -2.14 -26.57 -1.79
N GLU A 303 -3.03 -26.82 -0.83
CA GLU A 303 -4.48 -26.58 -0.98
C GLU A 303 -4.79 -25.10 -1.23
N ILE A 304 -4.15 -24.19 -0.47
CA ILE A 304 -4.27 -22.75 -0.69
C ILE A 304 -3.71 -22.37 -2.06
N MET A 305 -2.56 -22.92 -2.47
CA MET A 305 -1.97 -22.69 -3.79
C MET A 305 -2.90 -23.15 -4.93
N SER A 306 -3.58 -24.29 -4.80
CA SER A 306 -4.57 -24.74 -5.78
C SER A 306 -5.73 -23.76 -5.93
N ARG A 307 -6.24 -23.21 -4.82
CA ARG A 307 -7.27 -22.15 -4.84
C ARG A 307 -6.76 -20.87 -5.52
N LEU A 308 -5.52 -20.49 -5.25
CA LEU A 308 -4.89 -19.33 -5.91
C LEU A 308 -4.80 -19.51 -7.43
N LEU A 309 -4.35 -20.68 -7.90
CA LEU A 309 -4.28 -20.98 -9.34
C LEU A 309 -5.65 -20.97 -10.01
N TYR A 310 -6.67 -21.47 -9.31
CA TYR A 310 -8.05 -21.40 -9.79
C TYR A 310 -8.53 -19.94 -9.92
N ASN A 311 -8.31 -19.12 -8.90
CA ASN A 311 -8.68 -17.69 -8.94
C ASN A 311 -7.92 -16.95 -10.05
N MET A 312 -6.63 -17.24 -10.24
CA MET A 312 -5.82 -16.66 -11.31
C MET A 312 -6.40 -16.97 -12.69
N THR A 313 -6.66 -18.24 -13.00
CA THR A 313 -7.13 -18.66 -14.32
C THR A 313 -8.55 -18.19 -14.63
N SER A 314 -9.42 -18.15 -13.62
CA SER A 314 -10.82 -17.74 -13.75
C SER A 314 -11.03 -16.22 -13.80
N SER A 315 -10.13 -15.43 -13.21
CA SER A 315 -10.24 -13.97 -13.16
C SER A 315 -9.74 -13.25 -14.41
N VAL A 316 -8.95 -13.90 -15.29
CA VAL A 316 -8.32 -13.26 -16.46
C VAL A 316 -9.32 -12.52 -17.36
N ASP A 317 -10.47 -13.13 -17.67
CA ASP A 317 -11.40 -12.54 -18.65
C ASP A 317 -12.21 -11.36 -18.10
N LYS A 318 -12.48 -11.38 -16.79
CA LYS A 318 -13.37 -10.40 -16.15
C LYS A 318 -12.61 -9.28 -15.45
N ASN A 319 -11.41 -9.56 -14.94
CA ASN A 319 -10.72 -8.69 -14.01
C ASN A 319 -9.35 -8.22 -14.51
N LEU A 320 -8.75 -8.85 -15.53
CA LEU A 320 -7.48 -8.36 -16.08
C LEU A 320 -7.74 -7.08 -16.90
N PRO A 321 -7.22 -5.92 -16.48
CA PRO A 321 -7.44 -4.66 -17.20
C PRO A 321 -6.76 -4.69 -18.57
N PHE A 322 -7.33 -3.94 -19.51
CA PHE A 322 -6.78 -3.79 -20.86
C PHE A 322 -5.33 -3.32 -20.81
N GLU A 323 -5.02 -2.39 -19.92
CA GLU A 323 -3.69 -1.79 -19.78
C GLU A 323 -2.61 -2.81 -19.44
N ILE A 324 -2.90 -3.78 -18.57
CA ILE A 324 -1.95 -4.84 -18.24
C ILE A 324 -1.84 -5.82 -19.40
N ARG A 325 -2.97 -6.22 -20.00
CA ARG A 325 -2.96 -7.15 -21.14
C ARG A 325 -2.16 -6.61 -22.32
N ASP A 326 -2.33 -5.33 -22.62
CA ASP A 326 -1.64 -4.63 -23.71
C ASP A 326 -0.12 -4.61 -23.51
N ILE A 327 0.37 -4.27 -22.31
CA ILE A 327 1.82 -4.25 -22.07
C ILE A 327 2.42 -5.67 -22.04
N LEU A 328 1.68 -6.68 -21.58
CA LEU A 328 2.13 -8.08 -21.60
C LEU A 328 2.19 -8.62 -23.03
N TYR A 329 1.20 -8.28 -23.87
CA TYR A 329 1.23 -8.57 -25.29
C TYR A 329 2.42 -7.88 -25.97
N PHE A 330 2.63 -6.59 -25.71
CA PHE A 330 3.75 -5.84 -26.28
C PHE A 330 5.11 -6.41 -25.85
N LEU A 331 5.27 -6.75 -24.57
CA LEU A 331 6.47 -7.38 -24.03
C LEU A 331 6.81 -8.66 -24.80
N GLN A 332 5.83 -9.54 -25.03
CA GLN A 332 6.07 -10.80 -25.73
C GLN A 332 6.62 -10.56 -27.14
N VAL A 333 6.04 -9.60 -27.87
CA VAL A 333 6.44 -9.27 -29.24
C VAL A 333 7.89 -8.74 -29.25
N ARG A 334 8.24 -7.88 -28.28
CA ARG A 334 9.59 -7.31 -28.19
C ARG A 334 10.63 -8.34 -27.79
N VAL A 335 10.30 -9.22 -26.84
CA VAL A 335 11.20 -10.29 -26.38
C VAL A 335 11.51 -11.28 -27.52
N VAL A 336 10.48 -11.74 -28.24
CA VAL A 336 10.67 -12.63 -29.39
C VAL A 336 11.51 -11.96 -30.47
N LYS A 337 11.19 -10.72 -30.82
CA LYS A 337 11.95 -9.95 -31.82
C LYS A 337 13.43 -9.81 -31.45
N LYS A 338 13.75 -9.61 -30.16
CA LYS A 338 15.15 -9.41 -29.71
C LYS A 338 15.93 -10.73 -29.62
N PHE A 339 15.36 -11.76 -29.03
CA PHE A 339 16.11 -12.96 -28.62
C PHE A 339 15.89 -14.17 -29.53
N ASN A 340 14.82 -14.22 -30.32
CA ASN A 340 14.58 -15.33 -31.23
C ASN A 340 13.83 -14.92 -32.51
N PRO A 341 14.43 -14.06 -33.37
CA PRO A 341 13.75 -13.53 -34.55
C PRO A 341 13.44 -14.58 -35.63
N ASN A 342 14.10 -15.74 -35.59
CA ASN A 342 14.06 -16.75 -36.66
C ASN A 342 13.24 -18.01 -36.32
N ASP A 343 12.80 -18.18 -35.07
CA ASP A 343 11.98 -19.33 -34.65
C ASP A 343 10.89 -18.94 -33.62
N PRO A 344 9.68 -18.56 -34.10
CA PRO A 344 8.54 -18.25 -33.24
C PRO A 344 8.00 -19.46 -32.47
N ALA A 345 8.26 -20.70 -32.89
CA ALA A 345 7.73 -21.90 -32.24
C ALA A 345 8.54 -22.29 -31.00
N LEU A 346 9.87 -22.09 -31.02
CA LEU A 346 10.75 -22.21 -29.84
C LEU A 346 10.65 -21.01 -28.87
N SER A 347 9.83 -20.01 -29.20
CA SER A 347 9.71 -18.77 -28.43
C SER A 347 8.79 -18.85 -27.20
N TRP A 348 7.98 -19.90 -27.07
CA TRP A 348 6.99 -19.97 -25.98
C TRP A 348 7.61 -20.11 -24.59
N ASP A 349 8.71 -20.83 -24.43
CA ASP A 349 9.41 -20.90 -23.14
C ASP A 349 10.01 -19.54 -22.75
N LEU A 350 10.56 -18.81 -23.72
CA LEU A 350 11.08 -17.47 -23.53
C LEU A 350 9.95 -16.48 -23.17
N ILE A 351 8.82 -16.52 -23.88
CA ILE A 351 7.63 -15.71 -23.58
C ILE A 351 7.15 -16.03 -22.17
N ARG A 352 6.98 -17.32 -21.84
CA ARG A 352 6.56 -17.78 -20.51
C ARG A 352 7.45 -17.20 -19.43
N VAL A 353 8.77 -17.43 -19.50
CA VAL A 353 9.70 -16.95 -18.49
C VAL A 353 9.68 -15.43 -18.39
N SER A 354 9.64 -14.72 -19.52
CA SER A 354 9.68 -13.25 -19.55
C SER A 354 8.40 -12.62 -19.00
N VAL A 355 7.23 -13.06 -19.48
CA VAL A 355 5.92 -12.59 -19.00
C VAL A 355 5.72 -12.97 -17.53
N SER A 356 6.12 -14.19 -17.14
CA SER A 356 6.06 -14.61 -15.74
C SER A 356 6.94 -13.73 -14.85
N ALA A 357 8.20 -13.53 -15.21
CA ALA A 357 9.10 -12.66 -14.47
C ALA A 357 8.60 -11.21 -14.44
N PHE A 358 7.90 -10.75 -15.48
CA PHE A 358 7.34 -9.42 -15.54
C PHE A 358 6.14 -9.25 -14.60
N LEU A 359 5.13 -10.11 -14.73
CA LEU A 359 3.88 -9.98 -13.99
C LEU A 359 4.00 -10.47 -12.54
N PHE A 360 4.63 -11.61 -12.29
CA PHE A 360 4.66 -12.19 -10.95
C PHE A 360 5.67 -11.49 -10.06
N LEU A 361 6.87 -11.19 -10.57
CA LEU A 361 7.91 -10.56 -9.75
C LEU A 361 7.58 -9.09 -9.42
N ARG A 362 6.88 -8.37 -10.30
CA ARG A 362 6.61 -6.92 -10.15
C ARG A 362 5.22 -6.60 -9.60
N LEU A 363 4.25 -7.51 -9.73
CA LEU A 363 2.87 -7.25 -9.31
C LEU A 363 2.32 -8.31 -8.35
N LEU A 364 2.19 -9.56 -8.80
CA LEU A 364 1.43 -10.57 -8.05
C LEU A 364 2.14 -11.02 -6.77
N CYS A 365 3.41 -11.41 -6.84
CA CYS A 365 4.17 -11.86 -5.67
C CYS A 365 4.38 -10.73 -4.63
N PRO A 366 4.77 -9.49 -5.03
CA PRO A 366 4.80 -8.36 -4.10
C PRO A 366 3.46 -8.12 -3.42
N SER A 367 2.34 -8.21 -4.15
CA SER A 367 1.00 -8.03 -3.57
C SER A 367 0.62 -9.08 -2.53
N LEU A 368 1.17 -10.30 -2.65
CA LEU A 368 0.97 -11.35 -1.66
C LEU A 368 1.82 -11.13 -0.40
N VAL A 369 3.04 -10.62 -0.54
CA VAL A 369 3.98 -10.39 0.58
C VAL A 369 3.64 -9.11 1.36
N THR A 370 3.24 -8.04 0.67
CA THR A 370 2.86 -6.76 1.27
C THR A 370 1.42 -6.36 0.88
N PRO A 371 0.41 -7.11 1.34
CA PRO A 371 -0.98 -6.93 0.92
C PRO A 371 -1.53 -5.54 1.25
N GLN A 372 -1.04 -4.90 2.31
CA GLN A 372 -1.45 -3.56 2.71
C GLN A 372 -1.07 -2.48 1.69
N LEU A 373 0.05 -2.63 0.99
CA LEU A 373 0.51 -1.67 -0.02
C LEU A 373 -0.26 -1.79 -1.34
N HIS A 374 -0.96 -2.91 -1.55
CA HIS A 374 -1.72 -3.20 -2.77
C HIS A 374 -3.24 -3.15 -2.53
N GLY A 375 -3.66 -2.56 -1.40
CA GLY A 375 -5.07 -2.37 -1.07
C GLY A 375 -5.85 -3.66 -0.79
N LEU A 376 -5.16 -4.77 -0.48
CA LEU A 376 -5.79 -6.03 -0.07
C LEU A 376 -6.16 -6.04 1.43
N ARG A 377 -5.41 -5.31 2.26
CA ARG A 377 -5.67 -5.13 3.69
C ARG A 377 -5.41 -3.67 4.08
N MET A 378 -6.02 -3.24 5.18
CA MET A 378 -5.78 -1.89 5.72
C MET A 378 -4.49 -1.81 6.55
N ALA A 379 -4.13 -2.91 7.21
CA ALA A 379 -2.94 -3.02 8.05
C ALA A 379 -2.01 -4.12 7.53
N ALA A 380 -0.74 -4.03 7.92
CA ALA A 380 0.24 -5.07 7.63
C ALA A 380 -0.19 -6.43 8.22
N PRO A 381 0.10 -7.55 7.54
CA PRO A 381 -0.27 -8.88 8.02
C PRO A 381 0.41 -9.19 9.36
N PRO A 382 -0.27 -9.92 10.28
CA PRO A 382 0.35 -10.47 11.48
C PRO A 382 1.59 -11.33 11.17
N LYS A 383 2.48 -11.50 12.14
CA LYS A 383 3.78 -12.16 11.92
C LYS A 383 3.68 -13.59 11.37
N ASN A 384 2.69 -14.39 11.81
CA ASN A 384 2.56 -15.77 11.31
C ASN A 384 1.94 -15.76 9.91
N ALA A 385 0.86 -15.01 9.71
CA ALA A 385 0.25 -14.81 8.40
C ALA A 385 1.27 -14.31 7.36
N ALA A 386 2.09 -13.31 7.70
CA ALA A 386 3.16 -12.79 6.84
C ALA A 386 4.15 -13.90 6.43
N ARG A 387 4.50 -14.80 7.36
CA ARG A 387 5.37 -15.95 7.05
C ARG A 387 4.72 -16.92 6.07
N THR A 388 3.45 -17.27 6.29
CA THR A 388 2.69 -18.14 5.39
C THR A 388 2.59 -17.51 3.98
N LEU A 389 2.26 -16.21 3.89
CA LEU A 389 2.18 -15.48 2.62
C LEU A 389 3.52 -15.45 1.87
N MET A 390 4.65 -15.32 2.58
CA MET A 390 5.98 -15.41 1.96
C MET A 390 6.26 -16.79 1.36
N ILE A 391 5.85 -17.88 2.04
CA ILE A 391 6.04 -19.24 1.52
C ILE A 391 5.19 -19.46 0.28
N LEU A 392 3.92 -19.03 0.31
CA LEU A 392 3.03 -19.07 -0.85
C LEU A 392 3.62 -18.28 -2.03
N SER A 393 4.13 -17.08 -1.78
CA SER A 393 4.77 -16.24 -2.80
C SER A 393 6.00 -16.92 -3.41
N LYS A 394 6.83 -17.59 -2.60
CA LYS A 394 8.00 -18.34 -3.07
C LYS A 394 7.60 -19.49 -3.99
N ILE A 395 6.60 -20.28 -3.60
CA ILE A 395 6.10 -21.40 -4.42
C ILE A 395 5.49 -20.88 -5.71
N LEU A 396 4.66 -19.84 -5.64
CA LEU A 396 4.04 -19.20 -6.81
C LEU A 396 5.09 -18.70 -7.81
N LEU A 397 6.11 -17.98 -7.34
CA LEU A 397 7.17 -17.46 -8.20
C LEU A 397 7.93 -18.60 -8.91
N ASN A 398 8.28 -19.67 -8.18
CA ASN A 398 8.99 -20.82 -8.74
C ASN A 398 8.14 -21.58 -9.76
N LEU A 399 6.85 -21.76 -9.48
CA LEU A 399 5.89 -22.33 -10.43
C LEU A 399 5.85 -21.52 -11.74
N CYS A 400 5.79 -20.18 -11.64
CA CYS A 400 5.68 -19.31 -12.80
C CYS A 400 6.97 -19.23 -13.63
N CYS A 401 8.13 -19.28 -12.97
CA CYS A 401 9.43 -19.33 -13.62
C CYS A 401 9.80 -20.75 -14.13
N GLY A 402 9.07 -21.79 -13.70
CA GLY A 402 9.39 -23.17 -14.02
C GLY A 402 10.67 -23.68 -13.35
N THR A 403 11.04 -23.10 -12.21
CA THR A 403 12.25 -23.45 -11.45
C THR A 403 11.90 -24.28 -10.22
N LEU A 404 12.72 -25.29 -9.91
CA LEU A 404 12.54 -26.11 -8.71
C LEU A 404 13.21 -25.47 -7.49
N LEU A 405 12.58 -25.66 -6.34
CA LEU A 405 13.12 -25.25 -5.05
C LEU A 405 14.24 -26.20 -4.61
N PRO A 406 15.43 -25.69 -4.23
CA PRO A 406 16.58 -26.51 -3.90
C PRO A 406 16.45 -27.22 -2.54
N GLU A 407 15.55 -26.76 -1.67
CA GLU A 407 15.43 -27.29 -0.32
C GLU A 407 14.74 -28.67 -0.30
N THR A 408 15.32 -29.63 0.41
CA THR A 408 14.83 -31.02 0.45
C THR A 408 13.40 -31.15 0.98
N TYR A 409 13.03 -30.32 1.97
CA TYR A 409 11.68 -30.26 2.54
C TYR A 409 10.64 -29.64 1.58
N MET A 410 11.07 -29.00 0.48
CA MET A 410 10.19 -28.45 -0.56
C MET A 410 9.84 -29.46 -1.66
N LYS A 411 10.28 -30.73 -1.55
CA LYS A 411 9.98 -31.76 -2.57
C LYS A 411 8.49 -31.85 -2.94
N PRO A 412 7.51 -31.87 -2.01
CA PRO A 412 6.10 -31.89 -2.39
C PRO A 412 5.67 -30.64 -3.17
N ALA A 413 6.27 -29.48 -2.89
CA ALA A 413 6.05 -28.26 -3.66
C ALA A 413 6.67 -28.34 -5.07
N ASN A 414 7.81 -29.03 -5.24
CA ASN A 414 8.40 -29.29 -6.56
C ASN A 414 7.53 -30.22 -7.41
N ASP A 415 6.91 -31.23 -6.81
CA ASP A 415 5.93 -32.09 -7.49
C ASP A 415 4.72 -31.25 -7.94
N PHE A 416 4.21 -30.38 -7.06
CA PHE A 416 3.15 -29.43 -7.40
C PHE A 416 3.55 -28.47 -8.52
N ILE A 417 4.76 -27.92 -8.50
CA ILE A 417 5.28 -27.03 -9.53
C ILE A 417 5.25 -27.74 -10.89
N THR A 418 5.84 -28.94 -10.95
CA THR A 418 5.96 -29.72 -12.19
C THR A 418 4.59 -30.06 -12.78
N ASN A 419 3.64 -30.46 -11.93
CA ASN A 419 2.29 -30.85 -12.34
C ASN A 419 1.43 -29.68 -12.86
N ASN A 420 1.76 -28.43 -12.50
CA ASN A 420 0.95 -27.26 -12.87
C ASN A 420 1.62 -26.36 -13.92
N LEU A 421 2.76 -26.75 -14.50
CA LEU A 421 3.46 -25.93 -15.50
C LEU A 421 2.60 -25.64 -16.75
N ASP A 422 1.80 -26.61 -17.21
CA ASP A 422 0.97 -26.41 -18.39
C ASP A 422 -0.21 -25.47 -18.13
N LEU A 423 -0.73 -25.46 -16.91
CA LEU A 423 -1.74 -24.48 -16.48
C LEU A 423 -1.16 -23.06 -16.48
N ILE A 424 0.10 -22.89 -16.06
CA ILE A 424 0.79 -21.60 -16.15
C ILE A 424 1.02 -21.19 -17.60
N LYS A 425 1.38 -22.11 -18.50
CA LYS A 425 1.53 -21.80 -19.94
C LYS A 425 0.23 -21.23 -20.49
N GLN A 426 -0.89 -21.92 -20.27
CA GLN A 426 -2.22 -21.46 -20.70
C GLN A 426 -2.60 -20.12 -20.07
N TYR A 427 -2.28 -19.92 -18.79
CA TYR A 427 -2.49 -18.63 -18.12
C TYR A 427 -1.68 -17.52 -18.79
N VAL A 428 -0.38 -17.73 -19.05
CA VAL A 428 0.49 -16.76 -19.70
C VAL A 428 -0.03 -16.41 -21.09
N GLU A 429 -0.35 -17.41 -21.91
CA GLU A 429 -0.94 -17.24 -23.25
C GLU A 429 -2.20 -16.36 -23.21
N LYS A 430 -3.04 -16.57 -22.20
CA LYS A 430 -4.29 -15.83 -22.03
C LYS A 430 -4.06 -14.38 -21.61
N VAL A 431 -3.17 -14.13 -20.65
CA VAL A 431 -2.90 -12.76 -20.15
C VAL A 431 -2.05 -11.93 -21.11
N SER A 432 -1.26 -12.56 -21.99
CA SER A 432 -0.51 -11.87 -23.05
C SER A 432 -1.19 -11.97 -24.42
N SER A 433 -2.45 -12.41 -24.49
CA SER A 433 -3.18 -12.45 -25.76
C SER A 433 -3.43 -11.06 -26.33
N GLN A 434 -3.52 -10.96 -27.66
CA GLN A 434 -3.80 -9.69 -28.33
C GLN A 434 -5.13 -9.11 -27.84
N PRO A 435 -5.15 -7.87 -27.32
CA PRO A 435 -6.36 -7.31 -26.74
C PRO A 435 -7.40 -7.01 -27.84
N MET A 436 -8.59 -7.58 -27.72
CA MET A 436 -9.67 -7.41 -28.71
C MET A 436 -10.36 -6.03 -28.66
N ARG A 437 -10.28 -5.31 -27.54
CA ARG A 437 -10.99 -4.03 -27.35
C ARG A 437 -10.15 -3.05 -26.52
N ARG A 438 -9.92 -1.84 -27.05
CA ARG A 438 -9.29 -0.72 -26.33
C ARG A 438 -10.33 0.02 -25.47
N VAL A 439 -10.90 -0.64 -24.47
CA VAL A 439 -11.63 0.09 -23.42
C VAL A 439 -10.67 0.29 -22.28
N ARG A 440 -10.21 1.53 -22.12
CA ARG A 440 -9.38 1.91 -20.97
C ARG A 440 -10.20 1.82 -19.70
N SER A 441 -9.51 1.43 -18.64
CA SER A 441 -10.01 1.52 -17.27
C SER A 441 -10.33 2.99 -16.97
N LYS A 442 -11.53 3.28 -16.47
CA LYS A 442 -11.85 4.60 -15.95
C LYS A 442 -11.10 4.78 -14.64
N LEU A 443 -10.00 5.51 -14.68
CA LEU A 443 -9.41 6.11 -13.50
C LEU A 443 -10.18 7.41 -13.21
N ASP A 444 -10.47 7.68 -11.93
CA ASP A 444 -11.04 8.96 -11.52
C ASP A 444 -9.98 10.05 -11.67
N LEU A 445 -9.84 10.59 -12.88
CA LEU A 445 -8.96 11.71 -13.22
C LEU A 445 -9.78 13.01 -13.13
N ASP A 446 -10.18 13.39 -11.92
CA ASP A 446 -10.80 14.70 -11.73
C ASP A 446 -9.75 15.82 -11.76
N GLU A 447 -10.22 17.06 -11.93
CA GLU A 447 -9.33 18.24 -12.00
C GLU A 447 -8.42 18.36 -10.78
N VAL A 448 -8.90 17.92 -9.60
CA VAL A 448 -8.14 17.92 -8.34
C VAL A 448 -6.98 16.93 -8.40
N ASN A 449 -7.19 15.72 -8.93
CA ASN A 449 -6.14 14.73 -9.12
C ASN A 449 -5.10 15.23 -10.14
N ILE A 450 -5.52 15.77 -11.28
CA ILE A 450 -4.59 16.29 -12.29
C ILE A 450 -3.75 17.45 -11.74
N LEU A 451 -4.38 18.39 -11.03
CA LEU A 451 -3.67 19.47 -10.34
C LEU A 451 -2.61 18.93 -9.38
N TRP A 452 -2.96 17.92 -8.59
CA TRP A 452 -2.02 17.27 -7.68
C TRP A 452 -0.89 16.58 -8.42
N SER A 453 -1.17 15.89 -9.52
CA SER A 453 -0.14 15.24 -10.35
C SER A 453 0.90 16.26 -10.83
N TYR A 454 0.45 17.42 -11.34
CA TYR A 454 1.36 18.49 -11.73
C TYR A 454 2.16 19.06 -10.56
N HIS A 455 1.53 19.21 -9.39
CA HIS A 455 2.24 19.65 -8.19
C HIS A 455 3.33 18.67 -7.74
N VAL A 456 3.05 17.37 -7.75
CA VAL A 456 4.02 16.31 -7.43
C VAL A 456 5.20 16.34 -8.41
N ILE A 457 4.92 16.41 -9.71
CA ILE A 457 5.98 16.49 -10.74
C ILE A 457 6.77 17.78 -10.62
N HIS A 458 6.12 18.92 -10.39
CA HIS A 458 6.81 20.18 -10.15
C HIS A 458 7.79 20.07 -8.97
N LYS A 459 7.35 19.50 -7.85
CA LYS A 459 8.19 19.30 -6.66
C LYS A 459 9.38 18.38 -6.95
N TYR A 460 9.17 17.32 -7.72
CA TYR A 460 10.23 16.42 -8.13
C TYR A 460 11.26 17.13 -9.02
N LEU A 461 10.81 17.83 -10.06
CA LEU A 461 11.69 18.51 -11.00
C LEU A 461 12.46 19.64 -10.32
N TYR A 462 11.79 20.51 -9.56
CA TYR A 462 12.43 21.61 -8.83
C TYR A 462 13.55 21.12 -7.91
N LYS A 463 13.35 19.99 -7.22
CA LYS A 463 14.34 19.41 -6.32
C LYS A 463 15.54 18.78 -7.03
N ASN A 464 15.32 18.08 -8.14
CA ASN A 464 16.30 17.14 -8.70
C ASN A 464 16.93 17.61 -10.01
N LEU A 465 16.26 18.48 -10.78
CA LEU A 465 16.63 18.75 -12.17
C LEU A 465 17.98 19.45 -12.33
N SER A 466 18.37 20.31 -11.39
CA SER A 466 19.71 20.94 -11.37
C SER A 466 20.84 19.91 -11.30
N THR A 467 20.67 18.89 -10.45
CA THR A 467 21.65 17.81 -10.29
C THR A 467 21.66 16.90 -11.51
N ILE A 468 20.47 16.53 -12.02
CA ILE A 468 20.32 15.70 -13.22
C ILE A 468 20.99 16.38 -14.42
N LEU A 469 20.77 17.67 -14.63
CA LEU A 469 21.37 18.44 -15.73
C LEU A 469 22.90 18.52 -15.60
N SER A 470 23.43 18.77 -14.39
CA SER A 470 24.87 18.78 -14.13
C SER A 470 25.52 17.42 -14.43
N ASP A 471 24.89 16.32 -14.00
CA ASP A 471 25.38 14.98 -14.24
C ASP A 471 25.30 14.58 -15.72
N PHE A 472 24.26 15.05 -16.42
CA PHE A 472 24.12 14.91 -17.87
C PHE A 472 25.27 15.58 -18.62
N LYS A 473 25.57 16.85 -18.29
CA LYS A 473 26.67 17.64 -18.90
C LYS A 473 28.04 17.06 -18.60
N SER A 474 28.27 16.56 -17.38
CA SER A 474 29.57 16.04 -16.95
C SER A 474 29.91 14.65 -17.48
N LYS A 475 29.06 14.03 -18.31
CA LYS A 475 29.18 12.64 -18.82
C LYS A 475 29.31 11.58 -17.70
N LYS A 476 29.06 11.93 -16.44
CA LYS A 476 28.88 11.00 -15.32
C LYS A 476 27.49 10.36 -15.30
N TYR A 477 26.62 10.81 -16.18
CA TYR A 477 25.28 10.30 -16.40
C TYR A 477 25.29 8.79 -16.69
N ASN A 478 25.05 8.02 -15.64
CA ASN A 478 24.95 6.57 -15.69
C ASN A 478 23.52 6.19 -16.06
N SER A 479 23.12 6.48 -17.30
CA SER A 479 21.76 6.23 -17.77
C SER A 479 21.56 4.81 -18.25
N SER A 480 20.44 4.22 -17.84
CA SER A 480 19.87 3.03 -18.48
C SER A 480 19.50 3.26 -19.96
N LEU A 481 19.25 4.50 -20.37
CA LEU A 481 18.91 4.84 -21.75
C LEU A 481 20.18 5.18 -22.54
N VAL A 482 20.32 4.56 -23.72
CA VAL A 482 21.42 4.83 -24.65
C VAL A 482 20.95 5.90 -25.66
N PHE A 483 21.76 6.95 -25.82
CA PHE A 483 21.45 8.08 -26.71
C PHE A 483 22.59 8.29 -27.70
N THR A 484 22.25 8.60 -28.95
CA THR A 484 23.20 9.12 -29.93
C THR A 484 23.67 10.53 -29.55
N ASP A 485 24.80 10.99 -30.11
CA ASP A 485 25.31 12.33 -29.79
C ASP A 485 24.32 13.45 -30.18
N GLN A 486 23.61 13.28 -31.30
CA GLN A 486 22.54 14.20 -31.69
C GLN A 486 21.39 14.19 -30.66
N GLN A 487 20.95 13.02 -30.22
CA GLN A 487 19.90 12.89 -29.20
C GLN A 487 20.33 13.49 -27.86
N ARG A 488 21.61 13.36 -27.48
CA ARG A 488 22.13 13.97 -26.24
C ARG A 488 21.95 15.48 -26.25
N LYS A 489 22.28 16.14 -27.36
CA LYS A 489 22.12 17.59 -27.48
C LYS A 489 20.65 18.03 -27.35
N GLU A 490 19.75 17.34 -28.04
CA GLU A 490 18.31 17.61 -27.96
C GLU A 490 17.74 17.38 -26.54
N ILE A 491 18.25 16.36 -25.83
CA ILE A 491 17.85 16.08 -24.44
C ILE A 491 18.40 17.14 -23.48
N GLU A 492 19.62 17.61 -23.69
CA GLU A 492 20.21 18.70 -22.90
C GLU A 492 19.38 19.98 -23.02
N GLU A 493 19.04 20.39 -24.24
CA GLU A 493 18.15 21.53 -24.51
C GLU A 493 16.77 21.36 -23.85
N CYS A 494 16.24 20.13 -23.86
CA CYS A 494 14.97 19.79 -23.20
C CYS A 494 15.07 19.90 -21.67
N MET A 495 16.17 19.46 -21.07
CA MET A 495 16.40 19.55 -19.62
C MET A 495 16.61 21.01 -19.16
N GLU A 496 17.27 21.83 -19.98
CA GLU A 496 17.44 23.27 -19.73
C GLU A 496 16.10 24.00 -19.76
N GLU A 497 15.25 23.75 -20.77
CA GLU A 497 13.90 24.33 -20.82
C GLU A 497 13.06 23.90 -19.61
N ALA A 498 13.10 22.62 -19.24
CA ALA A 498 12.41 22.13 -18.04
C ALA A 498 12.91 22.84 -16.78
N TYR A 499 14.22 23.10 -16.68
CA TYR A 499 14.82 23.82 -15.56
C TYR A 499 14.28 25.25 -15.49
N ASP A 500 14.31 25.99 -16.60
CA ASP A 500 13.80 27.35 -16.69
C ASP A 500 12.31 27.43 -16.33
N ILE A 501 11.49 26.48 -16.80
CA ILE A 501 10.07 26.42 -16.42
C ILE A 501 9.90 26.24 -14.92
N THR A 502 10.66 25.33 -14.30
CA THR A 502 10.48 25.01 -12.88
C THR A 502 11.06 26.08 -11.95
N ASP A 503 12.25 26.60 -12.26
CA ASP A 503 12.97 27.53 -11.37
C ASP A 503 12.54 28.98 -11.60
N ILE A 504 12.31 29.38 -12.87
CA ILE A 504 12.01 30.77 -13.22
C ILE A 504 10.50 31.02 -13.31
N LEU A 505 9.76 30.19 -14.04
CA LEU A 505 8.33 30.44 -14.28
C LEU A 505 7.43 30.02 -13.12
N LEU A 506 7.69 28.84 -12.55
CA LEU A 506 6.87 28.29 -11.46
C LEU A 506 7.41 28.63 -10.07
N GLY A 507 8.73 28.74 -9.94
CA GLY A 507 9.42 29.01 -8.68
C GLY A 507 9.22 27.91 -7.64
N GLU A 508 9.40 28.24 -6.37
CA GLU A 508 9.30 27.24 -5.30
C GLU A 508 7.90 26.58 -5.24
N PRO A 509 7.81 25.24 -5.16
CA PRO A 509 6.56 24.52 -5.00
C PRO A 509 5.80 24.93 -3.72
N ILE A 510 4.46 24.92 -3.78
CA ILE A 510 3.60 25.31 -2.64
C ILE A 510 3.83 24.34 -1.47
N ASP A 511 4.29 24.86 -0.33
CA ASP A 511 4.42 24.07 0.89
C ASP A 511 3.11 24.06 1.70
N LEU A 512 2.37 22.95 1.61
CA LEU A 512 1.12 22.74 2.33
C LEU A 512 1.30 22.64 3.86
N SER A 513 2.53 22.47 4.36
CA SER A 513 2.80 22.38 5.80
C SER A 513 2.83 23.74 6.51
N GLN A 514 3.12 24.83 5.79
CA GLN A 514 3.36 26.15 6.37
C GLN A 514 2.15 27.11 6.29
N GLN A 515 1.11 26.77 5.53
CA GLN A 515 0.07 27.74 5.10
C GLN A 515 -1.10 28.02 6.07
N LYS A 516 -1.00 27.70 7.37
CA LYS A 516 -2.00 28.10 8.39
C LYS A 516 -1.44 28.87 9.58
N LYS A 517 -0.42 29.72 9.36
CA LYS A 517 -0.07 30.82 10.27
C LYS A 517 -0.62 32.16 9.75
N LYS A 518 -1.93 32.28 9.52
CA LYS A 518 -2.60 33.58 9.43
C LYS A 518 -4.01 33.49 9.95
#